data_AF-A0A3R6XQ02-F1
#
_entry.id   AF-A0A3R6XQ02-F1
#
_cell.length_a   1.000
_cell.length_b   1.000
_cell.length_c   1.000
_cell.angle_alpha   90.00
_cell.angle_beta   90.00
_cell.angle_gamma   90.00
#
_symmetry.space_group_name_H-M   'P 1'
#
loop_
_entity.id
_entity.type
_entity.pdbx_description
1 polymer ?
#
loop_
_entity_poly.entity_id
_entity_poly.type
_entity_poly.pdbx_seq_one_letter_code
_entity_poly.pdbx_strand_id
1 'polypeptide(L)'
;MEVLVSYYGISKLTIAKMAGVEENDIDRLLVNPPEKIEIEVKYKIAVTVMEGVSQTILNKQRLNNRKLLLSRINYHRRSEFTEKISHRRVRTFSWTG
;
A
#
# COMPACT_ATOMS: atom_id res chain seq x y z
N MET A 1 -18.19 -2.11 -0.27
CA MET A 1 -17.20 -2.24 -1.37
C MET A 1 -16.53 -0.90 -1.69
N GLU A 2 -17.26 0.22 -1.61
CA GLU A 2 -16.75 1.59 -1.79
C GLU A 2 -15.46 1.91 -0.99
N VAL A 3 -15.32 1.41 0.23
CA VAL A 3 -14.08 1.54 1.04
C VAL A 3 -12.85 0.99 0.31
N LEU A 4 -12.98 -0.13 -0.41
CA LEU A 4 -11.84 -0.70 -1.16
C LEU A 4 -11.40 0.21 -2.31
N VAL A 5 -12.38 0.82 -2.98
CA VAL A 5 -12.14 1.69 -4.12
C VAL A 5 -11.61 3.04 -3.66
N SER A 6 -12.33 3.71 -2.76
CA SER A 6 -12.05 5.08 -2.35
C SER A 6 -10.92 5.18 -1.32
N TYR A 7 -10.88 4.29 -0.32
CA TYR A 7 -9.88 4.38 0.76
C TYR A 7 -8.60 3.61 0.45
N TYR A 8 -8.72 2.38 -0.08
CA TYR A 8 -7.54 1.56 -0.40
C TYR A 8 -6.98 1.81 -1.81
N GLY A 9 -7.74 2.51 -2.66
CA GLY A 9 -7.36 2.84 -4.04
C GLY A 9 -7.33 1.62 -4.96
N ILE A 10 -8.17 0.62 -4.68
CA ILE A 10 -8.23 -0.62 -5.47
C ILE A 10 -9.23 -0.40 -6.60
N SER A 11 -8.78 -0.54 -7.85
CA SER A 11 -9.66 -0.33 -9.00
C SER A 11 -10.77 -1.38 -9.06
N LYS A 12 -11.94 -0.99 -9.57
CA LYS A 12 -13.06 -1.91 -9.81
C LYS A 12 -12.65 -3.06 -10.73
N LEU A 13 -11.95 -2.74 -11.83
CA LEU A 13 -11.32 -3.72 -12.72
C LEU A 13 -10.45 -4.76 -11.99
N THR A 14 -9.66 -4.35 -10.99
CA THR A 14 -8.85 -5.30 -10.21
C THR A 14 -9.73 -6.28 -9.44
N ILE A 15 -10.78 -5.77 -8.79
CA ILE A 15 -11.71 -6.62 -8.02
C ILE A 15 -12.46 -7.56 -8.97
N ALA A 16 -12.90 -7.08 -10.13
CA ALA A 16 -13.59 -7.87 -11.15
C ALA A 16 -12.70 -9.01 -11.66
N LYS A 17 -11.43 -8.71 -11.99
CA LYS A 17 -10.45 -9.72 -12.41
C LYS A 17 -10.16 -10.76 -11.33
N MET A 18 -10.06 -10.34 -10.06
CA MET A 18 -9.83 -11.26 -8.94
C MET A 18 -11.05 -12.12 -8.63
N ALA A 19 -12.27 -11.63 -8.91
CA ALA A 19 -13.52 -12.36 -8.70
C ALA A 19 -13.95 -13.18 -9.92
N GLY A 20 -13.31 -13.00 -11.07
CA GLY A 20 -13.71 -13.65 -12.31
C GLY A 20 -15.09 -13.22 -12.80
N VAL A 21 -15.41 -11.93 -12.62
CA VAL A 21 -16.69 -11.31 -13.02
C VAL A 21 -16.43 -10.12 -13.93
N GLU A 22 -17.47 -9.59 -14.58
CA GLU A 22 -17.32 -8.39 -15.39
C GLU A 22 -17.21 -7.13 -14.52
N GLU A 23 -16.46 -6.12 -15.00
CA GLU A 23 -16.38 -4.84 -14.28
C GLU A 23 -17.74 -4.16 -14.17
N ASN A 24 -18.59 -4.34 -15.18
CA ASN A 24 -19.96 -3.84 -15.18
C ASN A 24 -20.80 -4.44 -14.04
N ASP A 25 -20.57 -5.70 -13.65
CA ASP A 25 -21.26 -6.31 -12.50
C ASP A 25 -20.92 -5.59 -11.20
N ILE A 26 -19.68 -5.11 -11.07
CA ILE A 26 -19.26 -4.30 -9.91
C ILE A 26 -19.93 -2.93 -9.96
N ASP A 27 -20.01 -2.30 -11.13
CA ASP A 27 -20.70 -1.02 -11.27
C ASP A 27 -22.18 -1.12 -10.87
N ARG A 28 -22.88 -2.16 -11.36
CA ARG A 28 -24.28 -2.47 -11.00
C ARG A 28 -24.48 -2.69 -9.51
N LEU A 29 -23.48 -3.24 -8.82
CA LEU A 29 -23.45 -3.46 -7.36
C LEU A 29 -23.20 -2.17 -6.57
N LEU A 30 -22.50 -1.20 -7.18
CA LEU A 30 -22.12 0.06 -6.56
C LEU A 30 -23.13 1.19 -6.80
N VAL A 31 -24.03 1.06 -7.79
CA VAL A 31 -25.14 1.99 -8.00
C VAL A 31 -26.08 1.97 -6.78
N ASN A 32 -26.68 3.11 -6.45
CA ASN A 32 -27.66 3.22 -5.37
C ASN A 32 -29.02 3.72 -5.93
N PRO A 33 -30.09 2.91 -5.93
CA PRO A 33 -30.15 1.55 -5.40
C PRO A 33 -29.40 0.52 -6.27
N PRO A 34 -28.87 -0.57 -5.67
CA PRO A 34 -28.10 -1.57 -6.41
C PRO A 34 -28.99 -2.31 -7.40
N GLU A 35 -28.48 -2.48 -8.62
CA GLU A 35 -29.17 -3.22 -9.65
C GLU A 35 -29.24 -4.72 -9.34
N LYS A 36 -30.17 -5.41 -10.02
CA LYS A 36 -30.29 -6.86 -9.90
C LYS A 36 -29.13 -7.53 -10.63
N ILE A 37 -28.45 -8.40 -9.92
CA ILE A 37 -27.30 -9.17 -10.40
C ILE A 37 -27.46 -10.61 -9.93
N GLU A 38 -26.90 -11.55 -10.67
CA GLU A 38 -26.94 -12.97 -10.34
C GLU A 38 -26.33 -13.23 -8.95
N ILE A 39 -26.93 -14.19 -8.24
CA ILE A 39 -26.51 -14.51 -6.86
C ILE A 39 -25.12 -15.13 -6.83
N GLU A 40 -24.75 -15.90 -7.86
CA GLU A 40 -23.42 -16.46 -8.02
C GLU A 40 -22.35 -15.36 -8.15
N VAL A 41 -22.63 -14.33 -8.96
CA VAL A 41 -21.76 -13.17 -9.15
C VAL A 41 -21.57 -12.42 -7.83
N LYS A 42 -22.66 -12.17 -7.09
CA LYS A 42 -22.58 -11.57 -5.75
C LYS A 42 -21.70 -12.38 -4.79
N TYR A 43 -21.81 -13.71 -4.83
CA TYR A 43 -21.02 -14.58 -3.98
C TYR A 43 -19.53 -14.58 -4.34
N LYS A 44 -19.19 -14.69 -5.63
CA LYS A 44 -17.79 -14.60 -6.12
C LYS A 44 -17.13 -13.30 -5.67
N ILE A 45 -17.83 -12.18 -5.86
CA ILE A 45 -17.36 -10.86 -5.43
C ILE A 45 -17.16 -10.81 -3.91
N ALA A 46 -18.11 -11.31 -3.12
CA ALA A 46 -18.02 -11.30 -1.66
C ALA A 46 -16.81 -12.11 -1.16
N VAL A 47 -16.63 -13.33 -1.67
CA VAL A 47 -15.48 -14.19 -1.32
C VAL A 47 -14.16 -13.50 -1.66
N THR A 48 -14.02 -12.96 -2.88
CA THR A 48 -12.80 -12.27 -3.30
C THR A 48 -12.48 -11.04 -2.45
N VAL A 49 -13.51 -10.27 -2.08
CA VAL A 49 -13.35 -9.10 -1.20
C VAL A 49 -12.89 -9.53 0.20
N MET A 50 -13.47 -10.58 0.76
CA MET A 50 -13.15 -11.04 2.10
C MET A 50 -11.74 -11.66 2.16
N GLU A 51 -11.37 -12.50 1.18
CA GLU A 51 -10.11 -13.26 1.21
C GLU A 51 -8.98 -12.58 0.43
N GLY A 52 -9.19 -12.34 -0.87
CA GLY A 52 -8.13 -11.90 -1.79
C GLY A 52 -7.73 -10.44 -1.63
N VAL A 53 -8.71 -9.56 -1.43
CA VAL A 53 -8.44 -8.13 -1.31
C VAL A 53 -7.78 -7.79 0.04
N SER A 54 -8.21 -8.44 1.12
CA SER A 54 -7.59 -8.32 2.46
C SER A 54 -6.09 -8.59 2.42
N GLN A 55 -5.67 -9.66 1.73
CA GLN A 55 -4.26 -10.01 1.61
C GLN A 55 -3.46 -8.95 0.81
N THR A 56 -4.07 -8.37 -0.21
CA THR A 56 -3.46 -7.31 -1.03
C THR A 56 -3.22 -6.04 -0.20
N ILE A 57 -4.20 -5.64 0.62
CA ILE A 57 -4.09 -4.50 1.53
C ILE A 57 -2.97 -4.72 2.55
N LEU A 58 -2.94 -5.89 3.19
CA LEU A 58 -1.92 -6.23 4.18
C LEU A 58 -0.51 -6.20 3.57
N ASN A 59 -0.35 -6.71 2.35
CA ASN A 59 0.93 -6.68 1.65
C ASN A 59 1.37 -5.26 1.28
N LYS A 60 0.43 -4.39 0.86
CA LYS A 60 0.71 -2.96 0.61
C LYS A 60 1.16 -2.25 1.89
N GLN A 61 0.50 -2.50 3.02
CA GLN A 61 0.89 -1.97 4.32
C GLN A 61 2.28 -2.46 4.76
N ARG A 62 2.55 -3.77 4.64
CA ARG A 62 3.88 -4.35 4.92
C ARG A 62 4.98 -3.70 4.09
N LEU A 63 4.73 -3.47 2.80
CA LEU A 63 5.68 -2.82 1.92
C LEU A 63 5.97 -1.37 2.34
N ASN A 64 4.92 -0.62 2.70
CA ASN A 64 5.07 0.76 3.19
C ASN A 64 5.87 0.81 4.50
N ASN A 65 5.60 -0.11 5.44
CA ASN A 65 6.34 -0.20 6.69
C ASN A 65 7.82 -0.53 6.43
N ARG A 66 8.12 -1.43 5.49
CA ARG A 66 9.50 -1.72 5.07
C ARG A 66 10.20 -0.49 4.48
N LYS A 67 9.53 0.26 3.59
CA LYS A 67 10.08 1.50 3.03
C LYS A 67 10.40 2.53 4.11
N LEU A 68 9.50 2.70 5.08
CA LEU A 68 9.69 3.61 6.21
C LEU A 68 10.89 3.19 7.08
N LEU A 69 10.99 1.89 7.40
CA LEU A 69 12.13 1.35 8.16
C LEU A 69 13.45 1.58 7.43
N LEU A 70 13.51 1.30 6.12
CA LEU A 70 14.69 1.56 5.31
C LEU A 70 15.07 3.05 5.29
N SER A 71 14.07 3.94 5.19
CA SER A 71 14.30 5.38 5.26
C SER A 71 14.89 5.80 6.62
N ARG A 72 14.37 5.25 7.72
CA ARG A 72 14.89 5.53 9.08
C ARG A 72 16.34 5.05 9.24
N ILE A 73 16.64 3.84 8.78
CA ILE A 73 18.00 3.27 8.81
C ILE A 73 18.96 4.13 7.99
N ASN A 74 18.57 4.52 6.78
CA ASN A 74 19.41 5.34 5.90
C ASN A 74 19.67 6.74 6.49
N TYR A 75 18.65 7.36 7.10
CA TYR A 75 18.82 8.64 7.79
C TYR A 75 19.85 8.55 8.91
N HIS A 76 19.70 7.55 9.79
CA HIS A 76 20.61 7.35 10.92
C HIS A 76 22.05 7.04 10.48
N ARG A 77 22.22 6.16 9.48
CA ARG A 77 23.54 5.87 8.90
C ARG A 77 24.19 7.14 8.32
N ARG A 78 23.40 8.00 7.67
CA ARG A 78 23.90 9.26 7.09
C ARG A 78 24.28 10.25 8.17
N SER A 79 23.51 10.37 9.25
CA SER A 79 23.84 11.26 10.37
C SER A 79 25.14 10.86 11.08
N GLU A 80 25.32 9.56 11.38
CA GLU A 80 26.57 9.06 11.98
C GLU A 80 27.78 9.30 11.07
N PHE A 81 27.62 9.13 9.77
CA PHE A 81 28.70 9.39 8.81
C PHE A 81 29.10 10.88 8.80
N THR A 82 28.11 11.79 8.77
CA THR A 82 28.39 13.24 8.82
C THR A 82 29.05 13.66 10.13
N GLU A 83 28.65 13.07 11.25
CA GLU A 83 29.24 13.34 12.56
C GLU A 83 30.68 12.82 12.67
N LYS A 84 30.98 11.64 12.11
CA LYS A 84 32.36 11.12 12.04
C LYS A 84 33.27 12.03 11.22
N ILE A 85 32.76 12.59 10.11
CA ILE A 85 33.52 13.55 9.29
C ILE A 85 33.75 14.87 10.03
N SER A 86 32.73 15.42 10.70
CA SER A 86 32.88 16.69 11.44
C SER A 86 33.93 16.56 12.54
N HIS A 87 33.89 15.49 13.34
CA HIS A 87 34.88 15.22 14.38
C HIS A 87 36.31 15.06 13.83
N ARG A 88 36.48 14.51 12.62
CA ARG A 88 37.79 14.37 11.98
C ARG A 88 38.31 15.71 11.44
N ARG A 89 37.42 16.59 10.96
CA ARG A 89 37.77 17.95 10.49
C ARG A 89 38.18 18.88 11.64
N VAL A 90 37.51 18.79 12.79
CA VAL A 90 37.89 19.58 13.99
C VAL A 90 39.28 19.20 14.50
N ARG A 91 39.61 17.90 14.55
CA ARG A 91 40.91 17.41 15.01
C ARG A 91 42.08 17.76 14.08
N THR A 92 41.84 17.90 12.78
CA THR A 92 42.88 18.29 11.82
C THR A 92 43.16 19.79 11.87
N PHE A 93 42.17 20.61 12.22
CA PHE A 93 42.32 22.06 12.34
C PHE A 93 43.07 22.49 13.62
N SER A 94 43.03 21.70 14.69
CA SER A 94 43.71 22.00 15.96
C SER A 94 45.22 21.66 15.97
N TRP A 95 45.76 21.08 14.90
CA TRP A 95 47.17 20.68 14.78
C TRP A 95 48.01 21.59 13.87
N THR A 96 47.38 22.56 13.21
CA THR A 96 48.03 23.48 12.25
C THR A 96 48.20 24.90 12.79
N GLY A 97 48.16 25.08 14.12
CA GLY A 97 48.30 26.38 14.80
C GLY A 97 49.51 26.41 15.74
#